data_AF-A0A642C689-F1
#
_entry.id   AF-A0A642C689-F1
#
_cell.length_a   1.000
_cell.length_b   1.000
_cell.length_c   1.000
_cell.angle_alpha   90.00
_cell.angle_beta   90.00
_cell.angle_gamma   90.00
#
_symmetry.space_group_name_H-M   'P 1'
#
loop_
_entity.id
_entity.type
_entity.pdbx_description
1 polymer ?
#
loop_
_entity_poly.entity_id
_entity_poly.type
_entity_poly.pdbx_seq_one_letter_code
_entity_poly.pdbx_strand_id
1 'polypeptide(L)'
;VLRKSQEWANDERMMYVVGATQGRAFEDIRKIVPNHFLLVPGVGAQGGSLEEVCKYGMNSTCGLIVNSSRGIIYVDKTEKFAEAARLAAQEVQVQMAEQLKAIL
;
A
#
# COMPACT_ATOMS: atom_id res chain seq x y z
N VAL A 1 -16.64 9.69 -7.36
CA VAL A 1 -16.26 9.70 -5.93
C VAL A 1 -15.09 10.66 -5.68
N LEU A 2 -13.87 10.36 -6.16
CA LEU A 2 -12.65 11.16 -5.86
C LEU A 2 -12.77 12.68 -6.05
N ARG A 3 -13.41 13.16 -7.12
CA ARG A 3 -13.58 14.61 -7.35
C ARG A 3 -14.56 15.25 -6.36
N LYS A 4 -15.65 14.56 -6.05
CA LYS A 4 -16.71 15.08 -5.18
C LYS A 4 -16.28 15.12 -3.72
N SER A 5 -15.56 14.11 -3.26
CA SER A 5 -15.08 14.03 -1.86
C SER A 5 -14.05 15.11 -1.53
N GLN A 6 -13.29 15.60 -2.51
CA GLN A 6 -12.34 16.71 -2.32
C GLN A 6 -13.00 18.06 -2.03
N GLU A 7 -14.31 18.19 -2.24
CA GLU A 7 -15.07 19.36 -1.77
C GLU A 7 -15.27 19.34 -0.24
N TRP A 8 -15.04 18.20 0.42
CA TRP A 8 -15.27 18.02 1.87
C TRP A 8 -14.01 18.14 2.72
N ALA A 9 -12.85 17.68 2.21
CA ALA A 9 -11.56 17.79 2.89
C ALA A 9 -10.39 17.65 1.90
N ASN A 10 -9.21 18.11 2.33
CA ASN A 10 -7.95 18.02 1.61
C ASN A 10 -7.15 16.74 1.98
N ASP A 11 -5.96 16.64 1.40
CA ASP A 11 -4.99 15.55 1.59
C ASP A 11 -4.43 15.41 3.00
N GLU A 12 -4.54 16.45 3.84
CA GLU A 12 -4.16 16.37 5.26
C GLU A 12 -5.20 15.65 6.12
N ARG A 13 -6.46 15.58 5.66
CA ARG A 13 -7.59 15.05 6.45
C ARG A 13 -8.35 13.92 5.76
N MET A 14 -7.98 13.58 4.53
CA MET A 14 -8.62 12.53 3.76
C MET A 14 -7.61 11.61 3.09
N MET A 15 -7.89 10.31 3.14
CA MET A 15 -7.17 9.27 2.42
C MET A 15 -8.15 8.45 1.59
N TYR A 16 -7.64 7.73 0.59
CA TYR A 16 -8.46 6.85 -0.25
C TYR A 16 -8.02 5.40 -0.12
N VAL A 17 -8.99 4.49 -0.09
CA VAL A 17 -8.73 3.05 -0.13
C VAL A 17 -8.77 2.60 -1.59
N VAL A 18 -7.68 2.00 -2.07
CA VAL A 18 -7.54 1.54 -3.46
C VAL A 18 -7.02 0.12 -3.45
N GLY A 19 -7.80 -0.82 -4.00
CA GLY A 19 -7.41 -2.23 -4.04
C GLY A 19 -6.21 -2.49 -4.95
N ALA A 20 -5.31 -3.38 -4.53
CA ALA A 20 -4.05 -3.69 -5.22
C ALA A 20 -4.20 -4.40 -6.60
N THR A 21 -5.40 -4.82 -7.00
CA THR A 21 -5.63 -5.67 -8.18
C THR A 21 -5.74 -4.91 -9.50
N GLN A 22 -5.78 -3.58 -9.48
CA GLN A 22 -5.88 -2.73 -10.68
C GLN A 22 -4.73 -1.73 -10.76
N GLY A 23 -3.50 -2.21 -11.03
CA GLY A 23 -2.30 -1.38 -11.06
C GLY A 23 -2.43 -0.12 -11.94
N ARG A 24 -2.98 -0.23 -13.15
CA ARG A 24 -3.19 0.94 -14.04
C ARG A 24 -4.19 1.97 -13.50
N ALA A 25 -5.14 1.56 -12.66
CA ALA A 25 -6.09 2.50 -12.07
C ALA A 25 -5.38 3.49 -11.13
N PHE A 26 -4.22 3.12 -10.55
CA PHE A 26 -3.46 4.03 -9.68
C PHE A 26 -2.96 5.26 -10.44
N GLU A 27 -2.55 5.14 -11.70
CA GLU A 27 -2.12 6.31 -12.49
C GLU A 27 -3.27 7.32 -12.64
N ASP A 28 -4.47 6.85 -12.98
CA ASP A 28 -5.64 7.71 -13.15
C ASP A 28 -6.12 8.30 -11.81
N ILE A 29 -6.02 7.53 -10.73
CA ILE A 29 -6.29 8.02 -9.38
C ILE A 29 -5.29 9.12 -9.02
N ARG A 30 -3.98 8.93 -9.26
CA ARG A 30 -2.94 9.93 -8.98
C ARG A 30 -3.11 11.22 -9.78
N LYS A 31 -3.63 11.16 -11.01
CA LYS A 31 -4.01 12.37 -11.77
C LYS A 31 -5.09 13.19 -11.07
N ILE A 32 -5.96 12.55 -10.27
CA ILE A 32 -7.09 13.22 -9.58
C ILE A 32 -6.73 13.60 -8.15
N VAL A 33 -5.95 12.78 -7.44
CA VAL A 33 -5.58 12.93 -6.03
C VAL A 33 -4.06 12.79 -5.84
N PRO A 34 -3.25 13.70 -6.39
CA PRO A 34 -1.79 13.52 -6.50
C PRO A 34 -1.09 13.37 -5.14
N ASN A 35 -1.56 14.11 -4.13
CA ASN A 35 -0.89 14.22 -2.84
C ASN A 35 -1.55 13.40 -1.72
N HIS A 36 -2.77 12.88 -1.94
CA HIS A 36 -3.47 12.13 -0.89
C HIS A 36 -2.77 10.81 -0.61
N PHE A 37 -2.77 10.36 0.65
CA PHE A 37 -2.35 9.00 0.95
C PHE A 37 -3.36 7.99 0.40
N LEU A 38 -2.82 6.91 -0.19
CA LEU A 38 -3.63 5.78 -0.65
C LEU A 38 -3.38 4.59 0.29
N LEU A 39 -4.43 4.10 0.95
CA LEU A 39 -4.41 2.85 1.68
C LEU A 39 -4.66 1.70 0.70
N VAL A 40 -3.69 0.79 0.61
CA VAL A 40 -3.70 -0.32 -0.35
C VAL A 40 -3.84 -1.66 0.37
N PRO A 41 -5.06 -2.21 0.46
CA PRO A 41 -5.27 -3.56 0.94
C PRO A 41 -5.02 -4.60 -0.16
N GLY A 42 -4.60 -5.80 0.26
CA GLY A 42 -4.62 -6.99 -0.59
C GLY A 42 -3.35 -7.27 -1.40
N VAL A 43 -2.24 -6.62 -1.08
CA VAL A 43 -0.94 -6.99 -1.64
C VAL A 43 -0.54 -8.41 -1.20
N GLY A 44 0.01 -9.20 -2.13
CA GLY A 44 0.44 -10.58 -1.90
C GLY A 44 -0.72 -11.59 -1.87
N ALA A 45 -1.48 -11.63 -0.78
CA ALA A 45 -2.48 -12.68 -0.55
C ALA A 45 -3.71 -12.63 -1.48
N GLN A 46 -3.97 -11.49 -2.14
CA GLN A 46 -5.07 -11.34 -3.11
C GLN A 46 -4.55 -11.21 -4.55
N GLY A 47 -3.29 -11.54 -4.80
CA GLY A 47 -2.68 -11.50 -6.14
C GLY A 47 -2.25 -10.10 -6.61
N GLY A 48 -2.33 -9.07 -5.76
CA GLY A 48 -1.80 -7.74 -6.06
C GLY A 48 -0.28 -7.70 -5.91
N SER A 49 0.43 -7.21 -6.93
CA SER A 49 1.88 -7.02 -6.91
C SER A 49 2.26 -5.72 -6.19
N LEU A 50 3.12 -5.83 -5.16
CA LEU A 50 3.67 -4.67 -4.46
C LEU A 50 4.41 -3.73 -5.43
N GLU A 51 5.17 -4.31 -6.35
CA GLU A 51 5.94 -3.59 -7.36
C GLU A 51 5.02 -2.75 -8.27
N GLU A 52 3.93 -3.33 -8.77
CA GLU A 52 3.00 -2.57 -9.62
C GLU A 52 2.28 -1.47 -8.85
N VAL A 53 1.85 -1.75 -7.61
CA VAL A 53 1.26 -0.76 -6.72
C VAL A 53 2.23 0.39 -6.48
N CYS A 54 3.50 0.10 -6.22
CA CYS A 54 4.52 1.11 -6.01
C CYS A 54 4.80 1.92 -7.29
N LYS A 55 4.98 1.23 -8.42
CA LYS A 55 5.29 1.83 -9.72
C LYS A 55 4.23 2.83 -10.17
N TYR A 56 2.95 2.49 -10.05
CA TYR A 56 1.85 3.33 -10.53
C TYR A 56 1.22 4.20 -9.44
N GLY A 57 1.44 3.84 -8.18
CA GLY A 57 0.79 4.44 -7.04
C GLY A 57 1.67 5.34 -6.19
N MET A 58 3.00 5.30 -6.28
CA MET A 58 3.84 6.22 -5.50
C MET A 58 3.84 7.64 -6.07
N ASN A 59 4.05 8.61 -5.19
CA ASN A 59 4.41 9.99 -5.55
C ASN A 59 5.80 10.33 -4.98
N SER A 60 6.21 11.60 -5.03
CA SER A 60 7.53 12.05 -4.55
C SER A 60 7.76 11.83 -3.05
N THR A 61 6.72 11.52 -2.27
CA THR A 61 6.80 11.25 -0.83
C THR A 61 6.36 9.82 -0.49
N CYS A 62 6.41 8.89 -1.46
CA CYS A 62 5.77 7.58 -1.44
C CYS A 62 4.23 7.67 -1.50
N GLY A 63 3.57 8.30 -0.53
CA GLY A 63 2.12 8.54 -0.55
C GLY A 63 1.26 7.27 -0.49
N LEU A 64 1.83 6.12 -0.11
CA LEU A 64 1.13 4.83 0.00
C LEU A 64 1.21 4.28 1.43
N ILE A 65 0.14 3.60 1.85
CA ILE A 65 0.12 2.75 3.05
C ILE A 65 -0.30 1.35 2.60
N VAL A 66 0.62 0.41 2.58
CA VAL A 66 0.34 -0.98 2.19
C VAL A 66 -0.09 -1.79 3.40
N ASN A 67 -1.30 -2.36 3.36
CA ASN A 67 -1.76 -3.23 4.44
C ASN A 67 -1.42 -4.70 4.16
N SER A 68 -0.62 -5.30 5.06
CA SER A 68 -0.38 -6.74 5.12
C SER A 68 -0.86 -7.29 6.46
N SER A 69 -2.04 -7.93 6.46
CA SER A 69 -2.66 -8.47 7.69
C SER A 69 -2.50 -9.99 7.77
N ARG A 70 -3.27 -10.76 6.98
CA ARG A 70 -3.31 -12.23 7.05
C ARG A 70 -1.96 -12.90 6.79
N GLY A 71 -1.12 -12.31 5.92
CA GLY A 71 0.23 -12.82 5.64
C GLY A 71 1.19 -12.73 6.83
N ILE A 72 0.89 -11.89 7.82
CA ILE A 72 1.67 -11.73 9.04
C ILE A 72 0.99 -12.46 10.21
N ILE A 73 -0.31 -12.22 10.43
CA ILE A 73 -1.04 -12.72 11.59
C ILE A 73 -1.22 -14.25 11.59
N TYR A 74 -1.27 -14.88 10.41
CA TYR A 74 -1.56 -16.31 10.29
C TYR A 74 -0.38 -17.13 9.76
N VAL A 75 0.84 -16.59 9.77
CA VAL A 75 2.03 -17.29 9.26
C VAL A 75 2.41 -18.50 10.11
N ASP A 76 2.10 -18.47 11.41
CA ASP A 76 2.38 -19.56 12.35
C ASP A 76 1.28 -19.59 13.43
N LYS A 77 0.94 -20.79 13.93
CA LYS A 77 -0.08 -21.04 14.96
C LYS A 77 0.49 -21.68 16.24
N THR A 78 1.81 -21.80 16.32
CA THR A 78 2.56 -22.39 17.42
C THR A 78 3.14 -21.31 18.33
N GLU A 79 3.87 -21.72 19.37
CA GLU A 79 4.58 -20.81 20.27
C GLU A 79 5.68 -19.98 19.55
N LYS A 80 6.07 -20.35 18.33
CA LYS A 80 7.03 -19.60 17.50
C LYS A 80 6.41 -18.40 16.77
N PHE A 81 5.11 -18.15 16.94
CA PHE A 81 4.38 -17.07 16.27
C PHE A 81 5.12 -15.72 16.25
N ALA A 82 5.65 -15.28 17.39
CA ALA A 82 6.31 -13.99 17.49
C ALA A 82 7.53 -13.87 16.54
N GLU A 83 8.34 -14.93 16.44
CA GLU A 83 9.49 -14.96 15.55
C GLU A 83 9.04 -15.02 14.08
N ALA A 84 8.09 -15.88 13.76
CA ALA A 84 7.59 -16.04 12.40
C ALA A 84 6.88 -14.76 11.89
N ALA A 85 6.05 -14.12 12.71
CA ALA A 85 5.38 -12.86 12.38
C ALA A 85 6.37 -11.72 12.18
N ARG A 86 7.44 -11.65 12.99
CA ARG A 86 8.53 -10.69 12.81
C ARG A 86 9.21 -10.88 11.46
N LEU A 87 9.54 -12.12 11.09
CA LEU A 87 10.16 -12.44 9.80
C LEU A 87 9.24 -12.06 8.63
N ALA A 88 7.95 -12.41 8.69
CA ALA A 88 6.98 -12.05 7.66
C ALA A 88 6.81 -10.53 7.51
N ALA A 89 6.77 -9.78 8.63
CA ALA A 89 6.73 -8.33 8.60
C ALA A 89 8.00 -7.72 8.02
N GLN A 90 9.17 -8.28 8.37
CA GLN A 90 10.47 -7.83 7.87
C GLN A 90 10.59 -8.06 6.35
N GLU A 91 10.10 -9.18 5.84
CA GLU A 91 10.11 -9.47 4.40
C GLU A 91 9.35 -8.40 3.60
N VAL A 92 8.13 -8.05 4.02
CA VAL A 92 7.32 -6.99 3.38
C VAL A 92 8.02 -5.63 3.49
N GLN A 93 8.60 -5.33 4.66
CA GLN A 93 9.33 -4.08 4.87
C GLN A 93 10.55 -3.96 3.94
N VAL A 94 11.32 -5.03 3.75
CA VAL A 94 12.48 -5.06 2.86
C VAL A 94 12.06 -4.87 1.41
N GLN A 95 10.98 -5.53 0.96
CA GLN A 95 10.45 -5.32 -0.38
C GLN A 95 10.02 -3.86 -0.58
N MET A 96 9.34 -3.25 0.39
CA MET A 96 8.97 -1.84 0.33
C MET A 96 10.20 -0.91 0.32
N ALA A 97 11.23 -1.22 1.12
CA ALA A 97 12.47 -0.46 1.16
C ALA A 97 13.18 -0.45 -0.19
N GLU A 98 13.12 -1.56 -0.95
CA GLU A 98 13.65 -1.61 -2.31
C GLU A 98 12.88 -0.67 -3.24
N GLN A 99 11.55 -0.66 -3.17
CA GLN A 99 10.72 0.24 -3.99
C GLN A 99 10.96 1.72 -3.65
N LEU A 100 11.18 2.05 -2.38
CA LEU A 100 11.44 3.42 -1.94
C LEU A 100 12.73 4.01 -2.51
N LYS A 101 13.72 3.19 -2.87
CA LYS A 101 14.95 3.67 -3.53
C LYS A 101 14.68 4.36 -4.87
N ALA A 102 13.54 4.10 -5.51
CA ALA A 102 13.18 4.75 -6.78
C ALA A 102 12.80 6.23 -6.62
N ILE A 103 12.55 6.70 -5.39
CA ILE A 103 12.08 8.06 -5.10
C ILE A 103 12.95 8.83 -4.09
N LEU A 104 13.99 8.20 -3.54
CA LEU A 104 14.97 8.79 -2.62
C LEU A 104 16.25 9.17 -3.38
#